data_AF-A0A6B2C007-F1
#
_entry.id   AF-A0A6B2C007-F1
#
_cell.length_a   1.000
_cell.length_b   1.000
_cell.length_c   1.000
_cell.angle_alpha   90.00
_cell.angle_beta   90.00
_cell.angle_gamma   90.00
#
_symmetry.space_group_name_H-M   'P 1'
#
loop_
_entity.id
_entity.type
_entity.pdbx_description
1 polymer ?
#
loop_
_entity_poly.entity_id
_entity_poly.type
_entity_poly.pdbx_seq_one_letter_code
_entity_poly.pdbx_strand_id
1 'polypeptide(L)'
;MENNELPDKIIGLFKELNRAERSFDEWFPDDDLFPYDEPWWVYRRTFRDVFNDIYKRSEVEINVIPRILGGPGKCTDTLLIFIQPSFLTLQGDEYHPEMRLKKRIESAIDFCSKCKNVKYIIFWASIWEFRIWEKYKDRFANQTVILKPWKLTHIILK
;
A
#
# COMPACT_ATOMS: atom_id res chain seq x y z
N MET A 1 16.39 -25.72 5.82
CA MET A 1 15.87 -24.42 6.27
C MET A 1 16.41 -23.38 5.33
N GLU A 2 15.63 -22.98 4.32
CA GLU A 2 16.05 -21.89 3.43
C GLU A 2 16.03 -20.59 4.23
N ASN A 3 17.20 -19.96 4.35
CA ASN A 3 17.33 -18.54 4.68
C ASN A 3 16.54 -17.75 3.64
N ASN A 4 15.26 -17.52 3.91
CA ASN A 4 14.35 -16.88 2.97
C ASN A 4 14.48 -15.37 3.11
N GLU A 5 15.59 -14.85 2.60
CA GLU A 5 15.70 -13.42 2.29
C GLU A 5 14.62 -13.08 1.25
N LEU A 6 13.99 -11.91 1.42
CA LEU A 6 13.04 -11.43 0.41
C LEU A 6 13.75 -11.28 -0.93
N PRO A 7 13.08 -11.59 -2.07
CA PRO A 7 13.70 -11.39 -3.37
C PRO A 7 14.17 -9.95 -3.56
N ASP A 8 15.30 -9.76 -4.24
CA ASP A 8 15.91 -8.43 -4.49
C ASP A 8 14.91 -7.42 -5.06
N LYS A 9 13.97 -7.89 -5.89
CA LYS A 9 12.91 -7.06 -6.45
C LYS A 9 12.02 -6.42 -5.37
N ILE A 10 11.65 -7.16 -4.33
CA ILE A 10 10.83 -6.68 -3.21
C ILE A 10 11.63 -5.68 -2.37
N ILE A 11 12.93 -5.97 -2.16
CA ILE A 11 13.85 -5.07 -1.47
C ILE A 11 13.99 -3.75 -2.27
N GLY A 12 14.12 -3.83 -3.59
CA GLY A 12 14.14 -2.67 -4.49
C GLY A 12 12.86 -1.84 -4.40
N LEU A 13 11.70 -2.49 -4.39
CA LEU A 13 10.41 -1.82 -4.19
C LEU A 13 10.35 -1.10 -2.83
N PHE A 14 10.87 -1.68 -1.75
CA PHE A 14 10.91 -1.00 -0.45
C PHE A 14 11.77 0.26 -0.43
N LYS A 15 12.86 0.29 -1.20
CA LYS A 15 13.65 1.52 -1.36
C LYS A 15 12.83 2.63 -2.00
N GLU A 16 12.04 2.30 -3.01
CA GLU A 16 11.14 3.26 -3.67
C GLU A 16 9.97 3.67 -2.77
N LEU A 17 9.39 2.75 -2.00
CA LEU A 17 8.36 3.11 -1.00
C LEU A 17 8.92 4.06 0.07
N ASN A 18 10.11 3.78 0.61
CA ASN A 18 10.76 4.68 1.58
C ASN A 18 11.14 6.03 0.96
N ARG A 19 11.45 6.07 -0.34
CA ARG A 19 11.66 7.33 -1.06
C ARG A 19 10.37 8.13 -1.19
N ALA A 20 9.27 7.46 -1.52
CA ALA A 20 7.95 8.07 -1.58
C ALA A 20 7.48 8.58 -0.20
N GLU A 21 7.78 7.88 0.88
CA GLU A 21 7.51 8.35 2.25
C GLU A 21 8.18 9.70 2.54
N ARG A 22 9.45 9.89 2.13
CA ARG A 22 10.13 11.19 2.26
C ARG A 22 9.48 12.30 1.43
N SER A 23 9.01 11.96 0.23
CA SER A 23 8.25 12.92 -0.58
C SER A 23 6.93 13.27 0.11
N PHE A 24 6.23 12.35 0.77
CA PHE A 24 5.05 12.74 1.54
C PHE A 24 5.38 13.68 2.70
N ASP A 25 6.47 13.45 3.42
CA ASP A 25 6.90 14.34 4.51
C ASP A 25 7.22 15.77 4.03
N GLU A 26 7.80 15.91 2.84
CA GLU A 26 8.07 17.22 2.24
C GLU A 26 6.78 17.97 1.85
N TRP A 27 5.74 17.23 1.45
CA TRP A 27 4.47 17.79 0.98
C TRP A 27 3.47 18.01 2.12
N PHE A 28 3.61 17.25 3.20
CA PHE A 28 2.78 17.31 4.41
C PHE A 28 3.69 17.38 5.65
N PRO A 29 4.42 18.50 5.83
CA PRO A 29 5.39 18.65 6.92
C PRO A 29 4.75 18.72 8.31
N ASP A 30 3.50 19.19 8.36
CA ASP A 30 2.66 19.21 9.56
C ASP A 30 1.53 18.19 9.35
N ASP A 31 1.57 17.04 10.03
CA ASP A 31 0.54 15.98 10.00
C ASP A 31 -0.89 16.50 10.34
N ASP A 32 -0.98 17.73 10.87
CA ASP A 32 -2.21 18.41 11.32
C ASP A 32 -2.72 19.50 10.37
N LEU A 33 -1.91 19.98 9.42
CA LEU A 33 -2.32 20.99 8.44
C LEU A 33 -2.72 20.30 7.16
N PHE A 34 -3.91 19.71 7.18
CA PHE A 34 -4.70 19.63 5.97
C PHE A 34 -5.11 21.06 5.62
N PRO A 35 -4.64 21.66 4.49
CA PRO A 35 -5.32 22.83 3.99
C PRO A 35 -6.73 22.39 3.61
N TYR A 36 -7.69 22.65 4.50
CA TYR A 36 -9.12 22.39 4.30
C TYR A 36 -9.66 23.03 3.00
N ASP A 37 -8.90 23.96 2.43
CA ASP A 37 -9.19 24.70 1.22
C ASP A 37 -8.65 24.05 -0.07
N GLU A 38 -7.77 23.04 0.02
CA GLU A 38 -7.25 22.38 -1.17
C GLU A 38 -8.19 21.27 -1.67
N PRO A 39 -8.59 21.32 -2.96
CA PRO A 39 -9.49 20.31 -3.49
C PRO A 39 -8.88 18.91 -3.54
N TRP A 40 -9.72 17.89 -3.26
CA TRP A 40 -9.35 16.48 -3.28
C TRP A 40 -8.61 16.01 -4.56
N TRP A 41 -8.85 16.66 -5.70
CA TRP A 41 -8.21 16.34 -6.97
C TRP A 41 -6.73 16.74 -7.05
N VAL A 42 -6.30 17.74 -6.27
CA VAL A 42 -4.89 18.14 -6.18
C VAL A 42 -4.09 17.02 -5.52
N TYR A 43 -4.58 16.49 -4.40
CA TYR A 43 -3.98 15.34 -3.74
C TYR A 43 -3.98 14.10 -4.61
N ARG A 44 -5.08 13.82 -5.30
CA ARG A 44 -5.12 12.69 -6.24
C ARG A 44 -4.01 12.77 -7.28
N ARG A 45 -3.67 13.98 -7.75
CA ARG A 45 -2.55 14.19 -8.68
C ARG A 45 -1.21 13.90 -8.00
N THR A 46 -0.98 14.42 -6.81
CA THR A 46 0.23 14.16 -6.01
C THR A 46 0.46 12.66 -5.81
N PHE A 47 -0.56 11.94 -5.32
CA PHE A 47 -0.44 10.48 -5.14
C PHE A 47 -0.18 9.78 -6.46
N ARG A 48 -0.88 10.15 -7.53
CA ARG A 48 -0.64 9.57 -8.86
C ARG A 48 0.80 9.78 -9.32
N ASP A 49 1.38 10.95 -9.09
CA ASP A 49 2.75 11.26 -9.48
C ASP A 49 3.76 10.45 -8.65
N VAL A 50 3.52 10.29 -7.35
CA VAL A 50 4.32 9.39 -6.49
C VAL A 50 4.26 7.94 -6.97
N PHE A 51 3.07 7.41 -7.26
CA PHE A 51 2.95 6.05 -7.77
C PHE A 51 3.57 5.91 -9.17
N ASN A 52 3.44 6.91 -10.05
CA ASN A 52 4.13 6.91 -11.34
C ASN A 52 5.65 6.84 -11.18
N ASP A 53 6.21 7.54 -10.20
CA ASP A 53 7.64 7.48 -9.88
C ASP A 53 8.05 6.11 -9.35
N ILE A 54 7.26 5.53 -8.44
CA ILE A 54 7.46 4.15 -7.98
C ILE A 54 7.45 3.19 -9.19
N TYR A 55 6.50 3.31 -10.11
CA TYR A 55 6.43 2.46 -11.29
C TYR A 55 7.63 2.60 -12.23
N LYS A 56 8.12 3.83 -12.45
CA LYS A 56 9.25 4.07 -13.35
C LYS A 56 10.58 3.60 -12.79
N ARG A 57 10.74 3.68 -11.46
CA ARG A 57 12.00 3.39 -10.78
C ARG A 57 12.03 1.98 -10.20
N SER A 58 10.86 1.41 -9.91
CA SER A 58 10.76 0.01 -9.55
C SER A 58 10.95 -0.83 -10.80
N GLU A 59 11.96 -1.69 -10.80
CA GLU A 59 12.13 -2.75 -11.81
C GLU A 59 11.10 -3.88 -11.64
N VAL A 60 10.06 -3.67 -10.83
CA VAL A 60 9.05 -4.67 -10.47
C VAL A 60 7.73 -4.36 -11.15
N GLU A 61 7.18 -5.35 -11.84
CA GLU A 61 5.80 -5.28 -12.29
C GLU A 61 4.85 -5.42 -11.08
N ILE A 62 4.36 -4.29 -10.58
CA ILE A 62 3.45 -4.24 -9.44
C ILE A 62 2.02 -3.91 -9.86
N ASN A 63 1.05 -4.56 -9.23
CA ASN A 63 -0.33 -4.08 -9.25
C ASN A 63 -0.58 -3.21 -8.03
N VAL A 64 -1.36 -2.14 -8.17
CA VAL A 64 -1.67 -1.23 -7.06
C VAL A 64 -3.17 -1.23 -6.78
N ILE A 65 -3.53 -1.42 -5.52
CA ILE A 65 -4.87 -1.17 -4.99
C ILE A 65 -4.80 0.06 -4.06
N PRO A 66 -5.69 1.06 -4.23
CA PRO A 66 -6.77 1.12 -5.22
C PRO A 66 -6.26 1.42 -6.64
N ARG A 67 -6.93 0.86 -7.65
CA ARG A 67 -6.56 0.95 -9.07
C ARG A 67 -6.38 2.38 -9.58
N ILE A 68 -7.06 3.35 -8.97
CA ILE A 68 -6.96 4.78 -9.31
C ILE A 68 -5.56 5.37 -9.15
N LEU A 69 -4.72 4.73 -8.32
CA LEU A 69 -3.33 5.09 -8.07
C LEU A 69 -2.35 4.27 -8.95
N GLY A 70 -2.86 3.23 -9.59
CA GLY A 70 -2.10 2.30 -10.43
C GLY A 70 -2.25 2.54 -11.93
N GLY A 71 -1.32 2.00 -12.70
CA GLY A 71 -1.54 1.77 -14.13
C GLY A 71 -2.59 0.67 -14.38
N PRO A 72 -3.09 0.51 -15.62
CA PRO A 72 -3.93 -0.62 -15.98
C PRO A 72 -3.17 -1.94 -15.75
N GLY A 73 -3.57 -2.68 -14.71
CA GLY A 73 -2.86 -3.87 -14.24
C GLY A 73 -3.06 -5.10 -15.12
N LYS A 74 -1.95 -5.74 -15.49
CA LYS A 74 -1.91 -7.16 -15.88
C LYS A 74 -1.73 -7.99 -14.60
N CYS A 75 -2.16 -9.24 -14.56
CA CYS A 75 -1.91 -10.10 -13.38
C CYS A 75 -0.39 -10.31 -13.19
N THR A 76 0.19 -9.74 -12.12
CA THR A 76 1.60 -9.92 -11.75
C THR A 76 1.72 -10.71 -10.45
N ASP A 77 2.94 -11.12 -10.10
CA ASP A 77 3.16 -11.89 -8.88
C ASP A 77 3.27 -11.01 -7.60
N THR A 78 3.22 -9.69 -7.75
CA THR A 78 3.40 -8.71 -6.67
C THR A 78 2.23 -7.71 -6.65
N LEU A 79 1.51 -7.67 -5.54
CA LEU A 79 0.39 -6.75 -5.30
C LEU A 79 0.76 -5.76 -4.19
N LEU A 80 0.78 -4.47 -4.52
CA LEU A 80 0.93 -3.37 -3.57
C LEU A 80 -0.46 -2.82 -3.20
N ILE A 81 -0.75 -2.78 -1.91
CA ILE A 81 -2.00 -2.28 -1.35
C ILE A 81 -1.68 -1.03 -0.56
N PHE A 82 -2.12 0.10 -1.07
CA PHE A 82 -2.02 1.38 -0.38
C PHE A 82 -3.27 1.65 0.44
N ILE A 83 -3.06 1.86 1.75
CA ILE A 83 -4.11 2.32 2.64
C ILE A 83 -3.89 3.81 2.87
N GLN A 84 -4.83 4.61 2.39
CA GLN A 84 -4.75 6.06 2.53
C GLN A 84 -4.77 6.45 4.02
N PRO A 85 -3.94 7.43 4.42
CA PRO A 85 -3.99 7.99 5.76
C PRO A 85 -5.37 8.57 6.11
N SER A 86 -5.73 8.53 7.40
CA SER A 86 -6.99 9.11 7.90
C SER A 86 -7.15 10.59 7.62
N PHE A 87 -6.06 11.35 7.67
CA PHE A 87 -6.13 12.79 7.44
C PHE A 87 -6.62 13.11 6.02
N LEU A 88 -6.34 12.25 5.03
CA LEU A 88 -6.78 12.42 3.63
C LEU A 88 -8.18 11.90 3.32
N THR A 89 -8.81 11.15 4.23
CA THR A 89 -10.20 10.73 4.08
C THR A 89 -11.13 11.86 4.56
N LEU A 90 -11.26 12.91 3.73
CA LEU A 90 -12.26 13.95 3.88
C LEU A 90 -13.66 13.35 3.61
N GLN A 91 -14.35 12.98 4.70
CA GLN A 91 -15.76 12.58 4.80
C GLN A 91 -16.15 11.15 4.36
N GLY A 92 -16.72 10.38 5.29
CA GLY A 92 -17.42 9.10 5.07
C GLY A 92 -16.99 7.95 6.00
N ASP A 93 -17.58 6.77 5.79
CA ASP A 93 -17.43 5.52 6.58
C ASP A 93 -15.98 4.96 6.68
N GLU A 94 -15.01 5.59 6.02
CA GLU A 94 -13.59 5.23 5.97
C GLU A 94 -12.71 6.01 6.97
N TYR A 95 -13.31 6.77 7.89
CA TYR A 95 -12.58 7.45 8.96
C TYR A 95 -11.85 6.47 9.90
N HIS A 96 -12.47 5.32 10.18
CA HIS A 96 -11.90 4.32 11.08
C HIS A 96 -10.84 3.44 10.38
N PRO A 97 -9.65 3.26 10.99
CA PRO A 97 -8.59 2.41 10.44
C PRO A 97 -9.06 0.99 10.09
N GLU A 98 -10.01 0.44 10.87
CA GLU A 98 -10.57 -0.88 10.63
C GLU A 98 -11.34 -0.99 9.33
N MET A 99 -12.17 0.01 9.02
CA MET A 99 -12.96 0.03 7.80
C MET A 99 -12.06 0.20 6.56
N ARG A 100 -11.02 1.03 6.65
CA ARG A 100 -10.04 1.21 5.56
C ARG A 100 -9.31 -0.09 5.26
N LEU A 101 -8.77 -0.75 6.28
CA LEU A 101 -8.07 -2.02 6.09
C LEU A 101 -9.02 -3.07 5.52
N LYS A 102 -10.21 -3.23 6.09
CA LYS A 102 -11.22 -4.19 5.63
C LYS A 102 -11.53 -4.00 4.14
N LYS A 103 -11.85 -2.78 3.72
CA LYS A 103 -12.14 -2.47 2.31
C LYS A 103 -11.00 -2.83 1.37
N ARG A 104 -9.76 -2.59 1.80
CA ARG A 104 -8.55 -2.92 1.01
C ARG A 104 -8.29 -4.41 0.97
N ILE A 105 -8.54 -5.13 2.06
CA ILE A 105 -8.50 -6.61 2.11
C ILE A 105 -9.53 -7.22 1.17
N GLU A 106 -10.77 -6.76 1.19
CA GLU A 106 -11.83 -7.23 0.28
C GLU A 106 -11.44 -7.01 -1.20
N SER A 107 -10.90 -5.84 -1.51
CA SER A 107 -10.37 -5.52 -2.86
C SER A 107 -9.22 -6.46 -3.25
N ALA A 108 -8.33 -6.78 -2.31
CA ALA A 108 -7.21 -7.69 -2.55
C ALA A 108 -7.66 -9.13 -2.76
N ILE A 109 -8.66 -9.60 -2.02
CA ILE A 109 -9.26 -10.93 -2.20
C ILE A 109 -9.90 -11.03 -3.59
N ASP A 110 -10.70 -10.04 -3.99
CA ASP A 110 -11.29 -10.00 -5.34
C ASP A 110 -10.21 -10.02 -6.43
N PHE A 111 -9.14 -9.25 -6.26
CA PHE A 111 -8.01 -9.25 -7.19
C PHE A 111 -7.30 -10.61 -7.25
N CYS A 112 -6.96 -11.21 -6.11
CA CYS A 112 -6.31 -12.53 -6.05
C CYS A 112 -7.23 -13.66 -6.55
N SER A 113 -8.55 -13.47 -6.49
CA SER A 113 -9.50 -14.41 -7.10
C SER A 113 -9.35 -14.47 -8.63
N LYS A 114 -9.03 -13.33 -9.26
CA LYS A 114 -8.86 -13.15 -10.71
C LYS A 114 -7.43 -13.41 -11.17
N CYS A 115 -6.45 -13.04 -10.35
CA CYS A 115 -5.02 -13.16 -10.63
C CYS A 115 -4.37 -14.18 -9.68
N LYS A 116 -4.34 -15.45 -10.09
CA LYS A 116 -3.84 -16.57 -9.26
C LYS A 116 -2.32 -16.62 -9.11
N ASN A 117 -1.58 -15.84 -9.88
CA ASN A 117 -0.11 -15.78 -9.83
C ASN A 117 0.45 -14.85 -8.75
N VAL A 118 -0.40 -14.14 -8.01
CA VAL A 118 0.02 -13.27 -6.90
C VAL A 118 0.68 -14.10 -5.81
N LYS A 119 1.97 -13.83 -5.54
CA LYS A 119 2.79 -14.47 -4.51
C LYS A 119 3.07 -13.53 -3.35
N TYR A 120 3.30 -12.25 -3.63
CA TYR A 120 3.66 -11.23 -2.64
C TYR A 120 2.53 -10.20 -2.54
N ILE A 121 2.06 -9.96 -1.32
CA ILE A 121 1.07 -8.92 -1.04
C ILE A 121 1.70 -7.94 -0.03
N ILE A 122 1.88 -6.69 -0.44
CA ILE A 122 2.52 -5.66 0.38
C ILE A 122 1.44 -4.68 0.80
N PHE A 123 1.14 -4.62 2.09
CA PHE A 123 0.30 -3.54 2.64
C PHE A 123 1.19 -2.37 3.05
N TRP A 124 0.98 -1.23 2.41
CA TRP A 124 1.69 0.01 2.69
C TRP A 124 0.72 1.01 3.32
N ALA A 125 0.91 1.25 4.62
CA ALA A 125 -0.05 1.96 5.46
C ALA A 125 0.64 2.56 6.70
N SER A 126 -0.12 3.29 7.52
CA SER A 126 0.31 3.60 8.88
C SER A 126 0.28 2.35 9.77
N ILE A 127 1.04 2.39 10.86
CA ILE A 127 1.14 1.28 11.82
C ILE A 127 -0.20 1.01 12.52
N TRP A 128 -1.05 2.02 12.64
CA TRP A 128 -2.34 1.95 13.34
C TRP A 128 -3.31 0.99 12.65
N GLU A 129 -3.27 0.92 11.32
CA GLU A 129 -4.06 0.01 10.49
C GLU A 129 -3.74 -1.45 10.83
N PHE A 130 -2.49 -1.77 11.15
CA PHE A 130 -2.06 -3.15 11.39
C PHE A 130 -2.45 -3.72 12.75
N ARG A 131 -2.98 -2.89 13.67
CA ARG A 131 -3.42 -3.36 15.00
C ARG A 131 -4.49 -4.44 14.96
N ILE A 132 -5.27 -4.50 13.88
CA ILE A 132 -6.35 -5.48 13.70
C ILE A 132 -6.00 -6.57 12.69
N TRP A 133 -4.73 -6.63 12.22
CA TRP A 133 -4.32 -7.57 11.19
C TRP A 133 -4.63 -9.03 11.55
N GLU A 134 -4.49 -9.39 12.83
CA GLU A 134 -4.80 -10.73 13.35
C GLU A 134 -6.21 -11.21 12.96
N LYS A 135 -7.20 -10.32 12.81
CA LYS A 135 -8.56 -10.68 12.38
C LYS A 135 -8.62 -11.18 10.93
N TYR A 136 -7.60 -10.94 10.13
CA TYR A 136 -7.60 -11.17 8.68
C TYR A 136 -6.48 -12.07 8.17
N LYS A 137 -5.54 -12.51 9.03
CA LYS A 137 -4.36 -13.27 8.62
C LYS A 137 -4.70 -14.51 7.76
N ASP A 138 -5.77 -15.23 8.11
CA ASP A 138 -6.16 -16.47 7.42
C ASP A 138 -6.67 -16.23 5.99
N ARG A 139 -6.98 -14.98 5.62
CA ARG A 139 -7.47 -14.63 4.27
C ARG A 139 -6.37 -14.73 3.19
N PHE A 140 -5.10 -14.77 3.59
CA PHE A 140 -3.95 -14.73 2.68
C PHE A 140 -2.95 -15.86 2.93
N ALA A 141 -3.40 -16.99 3.50
CA ALA A 141 -2.53 -18.11 3.91
C ALA A 141 -1.68 -18.73 2.79
N ASN A 142 -1.97 -18.43 1.52
CA ASN A 142 -1.23 -18.93 0.36
C ASN A 142 -0.27 -17.90 -0.24
N GLN A 143 -0.17 -16.71 0.35
CA GLN A 143 0.67 -15.62 -0.11
C GLN A 143 1.65 -15.21 0.97
N THR A 144 2.81 -14.69 0.57
CA THR A 144 3.69 -13.99 1.50
C THR A 144 3.14 -12.58 1.68
N VAL A 145 2.59 -12.30 2.87
CA VAL A 145 2.10 -10.98 3.19
C VAL A 145 3.18 -10.16 3.87
N ILE A 146 3.36 -8.93 3.44
CA ILE A 146 4.34 -8.01 4.00
C ILE A 146 3.60 -6.77 4.47
N LEU A 147 3.62 -6.53 5.78
CA LEU A 147 3.14 -5.29 6.35
C LEU A 147 4.31 -4.31 6.31
N LYS A 148 4.18 -3.22 5.55
CA LYS A 148 5.15 -2.13 5.47
C LYS A 148 4.54 -0.88 6.10
N PRO A 149 4.73 -0.67 7.42
CA PRO A 149 4.31 0.57 8.03
C PRO A 149 5.20 1.71 7.54
N TRP A 150 4.62 2.91 7.42
CA TRP A 150 5.38 4.11 7.09
C TRP A 150 6.46 4.38 8.12
N LYS A 151 7.64 4.79 7.65
CA LYS A 151 8.82 5.15 8.45
C LYS A 151 9.36 4.03 9.34
N LEU A 152 8.81 2.82 9.24
CA LEU A 152 9.19 1.66 10.05
C LEU A 152 9.65 0.49 9.17
N THR A 153 10.33 -0.45 9.83
CA THR A 153 10.72 -1.73 9.23
C THR A 153 9.48 -2.56 8.90
N HIS A 154 9.57 -3.31 7.81
CA HIS A 154 8.50 -4.21 7.38
C HIS A 154 8.42 -5.46 8.27
N ILE A 155 7.25 -6.09 8.27
CA ILE A 155 6.96 -7.35 8.96
C ILE A 155 6.51 -8.36 7.91
N ILE A 156 7.17 -9.52 7.86
CA ILE A 156 6.82 -10.61 6.94
C ILE A 156 5.92 -11.61 7.68
N LEU A 157 4.78 -11.91 7.08
CA LEU A 157 3.81 -12.87 7.57
C LEU A 157 3.69 -14.02 6.55
N LYS A 158 3.85 -15.24 7.04
CA LYS A 158 3.77 -16.49 6.28
C LYS A 158 2.63 -17.34 6.80
#